data_AF-A0A1W9W981-F1
#
_entry.id   AF-A0A1W9W981-F1
#
_cell.length_a   1.000
_cell.length_b   1.000
_cell.length_c   1.000
_cell.angle_alpha   90.00
_cell.angle_beta   90.00
_cell.angle_gamma   90.00
#
_symmetry.space_group_name_H-M   'P 1'
#
loop_
_entity.id
_entity.type
_entity.pdbx_description
1 polymer ?
#
loop_
_entity_poly.entity_id
_entity_poly.type
_entity_poly.pdbx_seq_one_letter_code
_entity_poly.pdbx_strand_id
1 'polypeptide(L)'
;MLFIISILLIFVYVAEAQNDPTKNPVSANNLELVENQNNPLLGTCSDGIIQAAGFAKEDKKLRGVADLSNTELPKMNVIENPNLKRISSSSVENVLKENLMFSPGDVVGEDTGQAILTPCEYTVFEINTVDNSVEFISNTYELAEECYIAIEQTPLWLREQLTVKFRVLQIYKLADDYAQLIIDADEKIKDEVAFQVANISKQELYLNIQLRNDKELIIRNAEMIYKTADSLHYVKLVEHGDYESKDYYTTTTYRVIDTLTSDTIWVEAPRDIYYWYIVHPKLRQEKIRATDDTTSEQQRTYDYFWRDYYWSNPNAEYDSLENHQV
;
A
#
# COMPACT_ATOMS: atom_id res chain seq x y z
N MET A 1 -5.24 9.55 0.35
CA MET A 1 -6.12 9.06 -0.73
C MET A 1 -5.38 7.93 -1.45
N LEU A 2 -5.53 6.70 -0.97
CA LEU A 2 -4.92 5.50 -1.57
C LEU A 2 -6.01 4.81 -2.40
N PHE A 3 -5.76 4.62 -3.70
CA PHE A 3 -6.55 3.73 -4.55
C PHE A 3 -5.82 2.40 -4.62
N ILE A 4 -6.38 1.33 -4.08
CA ILE A 4 -5.91 -0.04 -4.35
C ILE A 4 -7.12 -0.97 -4.45
N ILE A 5 -7.64 -1.10 -5.67
CA ILE A 5 -8.29 -2.33 -6.11
C ILE A 5 -7.70 -2.59 -7.50
N SER A 6 -6.67 -3.42 -7.57
CA SER A 6 -6.20 -3.98 -8.84
C SER A 6 -6.78 -5.39 -8.95
N ILE A 7 -7.95 -5.49 -9.57
CA ILE A 7 -8.44 -6.76 -10.11
C ILE A 7 -7.77 -6.91 -11.47
N LEU A 8 -6.83 -7.84 -11.59
CA LEU A 8 -6.21 -8.19 -12.86
C LEU A 8 -6.78 -9.54 -13.31
N LEU A 9 -7.62 -9.51 -14.35
CA LEU A 9 -8.11 -10.70 -15.04
C LEU A 9 -7.20 -10.95 -16.24
N ILE A 10 -6.51 -12.10 -16.26
CA ILE A 10 -5.69 -12.54 -17.40
C ILE A 10 -6.39 -13.71 -18.08
N PHE A 11 -6.75 -13.52 -19.35
CA PHE A 11 -7.22 -14.59 -20.22
C PHE A 11 -6.06 -15.05 -21.11
N VAL A 12 -5.70 -16.33 -21.01
CA VAL A 12 -4.70 -16.94 -21.89
C VAL A 12 -5.43 -17.53 -23.10
N TYR A 13 -5.21 -16.92 -24.27
CA TYR A 13 -5.75 -17.39 -25.54
C TYR A 13 -4.71 -18.19 -26.32
N VAL A 14 -5.17 -19.23 -27.01
CA VAL A 14 -4.36 -19.91 -28.02
C VAL A 14 -4.29 -18.99 -29.26
N ALA A 15 -3.10 -18.41 -29.51
CA ALA A 15 -2.86 -17.60 -30.70
C ALA A 15 -2.34 -18.47 -31.85
N GLU A 16 -3.05 -18.45 -32.98
CA GLU A 16 -2.60 -19.06 -34.23
C GLU A 16 -1.59 -18.11 -34.91
N ALA A 17 -0.33 -18.53 -35.07
CA ALA A 17 0.63 -17.78 -35.88
C ALA A 17 0.25 -17.94 -37.37
N GLN A 18 -0.39 -16.93 -37.95
CA GLN A 18 -0.54 -16.87 -39.41
C GLN A 18 0.82 -16.66 -40.07
N ASN A 19 1.43 -17.74 -40.54
CA ASN A 19 2.56 -17.70 -41.44
C ASN A 19 2.07 -17.29 -42.84
N ASP A 20 2.15 -16.00 -43.15
CA ASP A 20 2.12 -15.50 -44.54
C ASP A 20 3.46 -15.83 -45.21
N PRO A 21 3.51 -16.71 -46.23
CA PRO A 21 4.75 -17.14 -46.87
C PRO A 21 5.44 -16.05 -47.70
N THR A 22 4.92 -14.81 -47.73
CA THR A 22 5.50 -13.69 -48.48
C THR A 22 6.24 -12.65 -47.63
N LYS A 23 6.30 -12.80 -46.30
CA LYS A 23 7.05 -11.90 -45.41
C LYS A 23 8.20 -12.62 -44.71
N ASN A 24 9.40 -12.02 -44.77
CA ASN A 24 10.57 -12.46 -44.01
C ASN A 24 10.24 -12.58 -42.51
N PRO A 25 10.83 -13.55 -41.78
CA PRO A 25 10.52 -13.79 -40.38
C PRO A 25 10.94 -12.58 -39.53
N VAL A 26 9.96 -11.88 -38.98
CA VAL A 26 10.16 -10.94 -37.87
C VAL A 26 10.23 -11.79 -36.61
N SER A 27 11.28 -11.59 -35.81
CA SER A 27 11.47 -12.25 -34.51
C SER A 27 10.23 -12.03 -33.62
N ALA A 28 9.55 -13.11 -33.26
CA ALA A 28 8.43 -13.07 -32.34
C ALA A 28 8.94 -12.87 -30.90
N ASN A 29 8.99 -11.62 -30.47
CA ASN A 29 8.97 -11.21 -29.06
C ASN A 29 7.82 -10.22 -28.90
N ASN A 30 6.58 -10.70 -28.93
CA ASN A 30 5.40 -9.88 -28.65
C ASN A 30 4.56 -10.57 -27.57
N LEU A 31 4.86 -10.24 -26.31
CA LEU A 31 3.87 -10.23 -25.23
C LEU A 31 3.13 -8.90 -25.35
N GLU A 32 1.87 -8.91 -25.81
CA GLU A 32 1.00 -7.73 -25.68
C GLU A 32 0.55 -7.63 -24.22
N LEU A 33 1.21 -6.75 -23.47
CA LEU A 33 0.65 -6.16 -22.26
C LEU A 33 -0.50 -5.24 -22.69
N VAL A 34 -1.74 -5.56 -22.30
CA VAL A 34 -2.85 -4.61 -22.40
C VAL A 34 -2.66 -3.58 -21.27
N GLU A 35 -1.84 -2.56 -21.53
CA GLU A 35 -1.75 -1.37 -20.69
C GLU A 35 -3.01 -0.52 -20.87
N ASN A 36 -3.75 -0.32 -19.78
CA ASN A 36 -4.81 0.68 -19.72
C ASN A 36 -4.16 2.08 -19.70
N GLN A 37 -3.97 2.67 -20.89
CA GLN A 37 -3.39 4.00 -21.05
C GLN A 37 -4.38 5.09 -20.59
N ASN A 38 -4.42 5.36 -19.29
CA ASN A 38 -4.96 6.60 -18.72
C ASN A 38 -4.35 6.89 -17.34
N ASN A 39 -3.02 7.12 -17.26
CA ASN A 39 -2.44 7.98 -16.23
C ASN A 39 -0.95 8.31 -16.50
N PRO A 40 -0.57 9.57 -16.80
CA PRO A 40 0.83 9.97 -16.80
C PRO A 40 1.17 10.49 -15.41
N LEU A 41 2.04 9.80 -14.66
CA LEU A 41 2.92 10.34 -13.60
C LEU A 41 3.64 9.17 -12.90
N LEU A 42 4.69 8.63 -13.52
CA LEU A 42 5.61 7.67 -12.89
C LEU A 42 7.03 8.23 -12.96
N GLY A 43 7.51 8.67 -11.80
CA GLY A 43 8.92 8.98 -11.57
C GLY A 43 9.73 7.69 -11.53
N THR A 44 10.86 7.68 -12.22
CA THR A 44 11.79 6.55 -12.32
C THR A 44 12.54 6.34 -11.01
N CYS A 45 12.50 5.12 -10.45
CA CYS A 45 13.48 4.66 -9.46
C CYS A 45 14.58 3.87 -10.17
N SER A 46 15.72 4.53 -10.42
CA SER A 46 17.01 3.87 -10.69
C SER A 46 17.71 3.60 -9.35
N ASP A 47 18.00 2.32 -9.09
CA ASP A 47 19.28 1.81 -8.54
C ASP A 47 19.03 0.53 -7.73
N GLY A 48 19.55 -0.60 -8.23
CA GLY A 48 20.00 -1.69 -7.36
C GLY A 48 19.62 -3.13 -7.71
N ILE A 49 20.45 -3.78 -8.55
CA ILE A 49 21.00 -5.18 -8.47
C ILE A 49 19.97 -6.35 -8.67
N ILE A 50 20.20 -7.50 -9.36
CA ILE A 50 21.36 -8.38 -9.65
C ILE A 50 21.11 -9.19 -10.94
N GLN A 51 22.13 -9.34 -11.81
CA GLN A 51 22.27 -10.46 -12.76
C GLN A 51 23.49 -11.30 -12.32
N ALA A 52 23.29 -12.62 -12.18
CA ALA A 52 24.28 -13.57 -11.68
C ALA A 52 25.08 -14.27 -12.81
N ALA A 53 26.23 -14.82 -12.39
CA ALA A 53 27.22 -15.68 -13.10
C ALA A 53 28.23 -14.93 -14.00
N GLY A 54 29.56 -15.08 -13.89
CA GLY A 54 30.46 -15.88 -13.03
C GLY A 54 31.92 -15.68 -13.49
N PHE A 55 32.83 -15.52 -12.52
CA PHE A 55 34.31 -15.61 -12.52
C PHE A 55 35.17 -15.47 -13.82
N ALA A 56 36.10 -14.49 -13.84
CA ALA A 56 37.57 -14.72 -13.75
C ALA A 56 38.44 -13.44 -13.91
N LYS A 57 39.28 -13.20 -12.89
CA LYS A 57 40.65 -12.62 -12.81
C LYS A 57 41.16 -11.44 -13.70
N GLU A 58 41.64 -10.44 -12.96
CA GLU A 58 42.92 -9.67 -13.07
C GLU A 58 43.22 -8.69 -14.23
N ASP A 59 43.21 -7.41 -13.84
CA ASP A 59 44.27 -6.38 -13.96
C ASP A 59 44.47 -5.47 -15.20
N LYS A 60 44.54 -4.16 -14.86
CA LYS A 60 45.24 -3.00 -15.48
C LYS A 60 44.64 -2.24 -16.68
N LYS A 61 44.33 -0.96 -16.37
CA LYS A 61 44.55 0.30 -17.12
C LYS A 61 44.54 0.22 -18.66
N LEU A 62 43.59 0.92 -19.28
CA LEU A 62 43.86 2.01 -20.25
C LEU A 62 42.56 2.69 -20.70
N ARG A 63 42.64 4.02 -20.84
CA ARG A 63 41.64 4.89 -21.49
C ARG A 63 41.50 4.52 -22.97
N GLY A 64 40.31 4.64 -23.54
CA GLY A 64 40.13 4.64 -24.99
C GLY A 64 38.66 4.72 -25.40
N VAL A 65 38.23 5.91 -25.82
CA VAL A 65 37.01 6.13 -26.61
C VAL A 65 37.15 5.35 -27.92
N ALA A 66 36.20 4.48 -28.26
CA ALA A 66 36.11 3.91 -29.60
C ALA A 66 34.65 3.60 -29.97
N ASP A 67 34.28 4.19 -31.09
CA ASP A 67 33.08 4.08 -31.89
C ASP A 67 32.72 2.61 -32.22
N LEU A 68 31.46 2.22 -32.01
CA LEU A 68 30.95 0.85 -32.26
C LEU A 68 30.06 0.77 -33.52
N SER A 69 30.35 1.58 -34.55
CA SER A 69 29.86 1.32 -35.89
C SER A 69 30.87 0.43 -36.63
N ASN A 70 30.57 -0.88 -36.74
CA ASN A 70 31.15 -1.91 -37.62
C ASN A 70 31.80 -3.09 -36.88
N THR A 71 30.97 -4.05 -36.45
CA THR A 71 31.38 -5.45 -36.32
C THR A 71 30.32 -6.34 -36.96
N GLU A 72 30.68 -6.95 -38.10
CA GLU A 72 29.85 -7.95 -38.79
C GLU A 72 29.68 -9.20 -37.90
N LEU A 73 28.44 -9.66 -37.75
CA LEU A 73 28.13 -10.91 -37.06
C LEU A 73 28.64 -12.12 -37.87
N PRO A 74 29.14 -13.18 -37.22
CA PRO A 74 29.64 -14.36 -37.90
C PRO A 74 28.49 -15.12 -38.58
N LYS A 75 28.68 -15.47 -39.86
CA LYS A 75 27.73 -16.30 -40.61
C LYS A 75 27.75 -17.73 -40.06
N MET A 76 26.59 -18.19 -39.60
CA MET A 76 26.35 -19.58 -39.21
C MET A 76 26.30 -20.46 -40.46
N ASN A 77 27.14 -21.49 -40.52
CA ASN A 77 27.03 -22.53 -41.55
C ASN A 77 25.92 -23.51 -41.16
N VAL A 78 24.90 -23.60 -42.02
CA VAL A 78 23.87 -24.64 -41.93
C VAL A 78 24.47 -25.95 -42.44
N ILE A 79 24.55 -26.96 -41.57
CA ILE A 79 24.91 -28.33 -41.97
C ILE A 79 23.60 -29.02 -42.37
N GLU A 80 23.38 -29.23 -43.67
CA GLU A 80 22.24 -30.02 -44.14
C GLU A 80 22.50 -31.52 -43.92
N ASN A 81 21.60 -32.19 -43.21
CA ASN A 81 21.63 -33.64 -43.03
C ASN A 81 20.88 -34.31 -44.19
N PRO A 82 21.56 -35.09 -45.06
CA PRO A 82 20.96 -35.66 -46.27
C PRO A 82 19.93 -36.78 -46.02
N ASN A 83 19.68 -37.17 -44.76
CA ASN A 83 18.73 -38.24 -44.41
C ASN A 83 17.36 -37.76 -43.91
N LEU A 84 17.07 -36.45 -43.90
CA LEU A 84 15.74 -35.95 -43.57
C LEU A 84 14.82 -36.03 -44.79
N LYS A 85 13.98 -37.08 -44.86
CA LYS A 85 12.85 -37.12 -45.79
C LYS A 85 11.91 -35.95 -45.46
N ARG A 86 11.78 -35.02 -46.40
CA ARG A 86 10.80 -33.92 -46.39
C ARG A 86 9.41 -34.54 -46.39
N ILE A 87 8.74 -34.54 -45.23
CA ILE A 87 7.31 -34.86 -45.14
C ILE A 87 6.56 -33.72 -45.84
N SER A 88 5.63 -34.03 -46.74
CA SER A 88 4.85 -33.02 -47.45
C SER A 88 4.05 -32.17 -46.46
N SER A 89 4.04 -30.86 -46.66
CA SER A 89 3.35 -29.87 -45.82
C SER A 89 1.87 -30.21 -45.56
N SER A 90 1.19 -30.81 -46.54
CA SER A 90 -0.21 -31.24 -46.42
C SER A 90 -0.42 -32.40 -45.44
N SER A 91 0.59 -33.22 -45.17
CA SER A 91 0.51 -34.30 -44.19
C SER A 91 0.82 -33.81 -42.77
N VAL A 92 1.55 -32.70 -42.63
CA VAL A 92 1.83 -32.06 -41.34
C VAL A 92 0.62 -31.22 -40.89
N GLU A 93 -0.03 -30.49 -41.81
CA GLU A 93 -1.25 -29.73 -41.50
C GLU A 93 -2.43 -30.61 -41.05
N ASN A 94 -2.62 -31.77 -41.68
CA ASN A 94 -3.71 -32.67 -41.30
C ASN A 94 -3.46 -33.38 -39.96
N VAL A 95 -2.20 -33.71 -39.65
CA VAL A 95 -1.84 -34.33 -38.36
C VAL A 95 -1.87 -33.31 -37.21
N LEU A 96 -1.59 -32.03 -37.49
CA LEU A 96 -1.73 -30.95 -36.50
C LEU A 96 -3.20 -30.59 -36.25
N LYS A 97 -4.06 -30.59 -37.28
CA LYS A 97 -5.50 -30.32 -37.14
C LYS A 97 -6.27 -31.43 -36.44
N GLU A 98 -5.86 -32.70 -36.57
CA GLU A 98 -6.53 -33.82 -35.89
C GLU A 98 -6.12 -33.96 -34.41
N ASN A 99 -5.09 -33.24 -33.94
CA ASN A 99 -4.58 -33.36 -32.56
C ASN A 99 -4.65 -32.07 -31.71
N LEU A 100 -5.13 -30.95 -32.26
CA LEU A 100 -5.36 -29.73 -31.49
C LEU A 100 -6.83 -29.73 -31.03
N MET A 101 -7.06 -30.14 -29.78
CA MET A 101 -8.38 -30.20 -29.12
C MET A 101 -9.03 -28.83 -28.85
N PHE A 102 -8.41 -27.73 -29.29
CA PHE A 102 -8.80 -26.37 -28.96
C PHE A 102 -8.95 -25.51 -30.22
N SER A 103 -10.04 -24.76 -30.28
CA SER A 103 -10.30 -23.75 -31.30
C SER A 103 -9.66 -22.41 -30.89
N PRO A 104 -9.24 -21.56 -31.85
CA PRO A 104 -8.83 -20.19 -31.55
C PRO A 104 -9.91 -19.45 -30.77
N GLY A 105 -9.55 -18.91 -29.60
CA GLY A 105 -10.50 -18.24 -28.69
C GLY A 105 -10.96 -19.11 -27.50
N ASP A 106 -10.63 -20.40 -27.47
CA ASP A 106 -10.96 -21.26 -26.33
C ASP A 106 -10.11 -20.87 -25.11
N VAL A 107 -10.78 -20.69 -23.96
CA VAL A 107 -10.14 -20.50 -22.66
C VAL A 107 -9.70 -21.87 -22.15
N VAL A 108 -8.38 -22.07 -22.09
CA VAL A 108 -7.77 -23.37 -21.74
C VAL A 108 -7.58 -23.53 -20.22
N GLY A 109 -7.51 -22.41 -19.50
CA GLY A 109 -7.41 -22.33 -18.05
C GLY A 109 -7.76 -20.92 -17.56
N GLU A 110 -8.38 -20.84 -16.39
CA GLU A 110 -8.75 -19.59 -15.72
C GLU A 110 -8.39 -19.72 -14.25
N ASP A 111 -7.80 -18.67 -13.69
CA ASP A 111 -7.60 -18.54 -12.26
C ASP A 111 -7.78 -17.08 -11.83
N THR A 112 -8.17 -16.88 -10.58
CA THR A 112 -8.46 -15.56 -10.01
C THR A 112 -7.83 -15.44 -8.63
N GLY A 113 -7.21 -14.30 -8.37
CA GLY A 113 -6.54 -14.06 -7.11
C GLY A 113 -6.60 -12.61 -6.67
N GLN A 114 -6.48 -12.40 -5.36
CA GLN A 114 -6.37 -11.08 -4.75
C GLN A 114 -5.13 -11.04 -3.87
N ALA A 115 -4.34 -9.98 -4.02
CA ALA A 115 -3.19 -9.73 -3.17
C ALA A 115 -3.10 -8.25 -2.80
N ILE A 116 -2.67 -7.98 -1.57
CA ILE A 116 -2.30 -6.65 -1.12
C ILE A 116 -0.81 -6.48 -1.44
N LEU A 117 -0.47 -5.50 -2.27
CA LEU A 117 0.91 -5.23 -2.66
C LEU A 117 1.43 -3.96 -1.98
N THR A 118 2.60 -4.06 -1.37
CA THR A 118 3.37 -2.88 -0.94
C THR A 118 4.29 -2.40 -2.08
N PRO A 119 4.86 -1.18 -2.00
CA PRO A 119 5.78 -0.71 -3.04
C PRO A 119 6.91 -1.71 -3.29
N CYS A 120 7.16 -2.01 -4.57
CA CYS A 120 8.13 -3.00 -5.04
C CYS A 120 7.76 -4.48 -4.81
N GLU A 121 6.53 -4.79 -4.40
CA GLU A 121 6.01 -6.15 -4.45
C GLU A 121 5.30 -6.43 -5.77
N TYR A 122 5.31 -7.70 -6.16
CA TYR A 122 4.63 -8.20 -7.33
C TYR A 122 3.92 -9.51 -6.97
N THR A 123 2.89 -9.83 -7.74
CA THR A 123 2.25 -11.15 -7.75
C THR A 123 2.45 -11.73 -9.14
N VAL A 124 2.46 -13.06 -9.24
CA VAL A 124 2.78 -13.77 -10.47
C VAL A 124 1.62 -14.70 -10.79
N PHE A 125 1.27 -14.78 -12.07
CA PHE A 125 0.48 -15.90 -12.58
C PHE A 125 1.45 -16.86 -13.26
N GLU A 126 1.54 -18.08 -12.76
CA GLU A 126 2.27 -19.16 -13.42
C GLU A 126 1.38 -19.80 -14.47
N ILE A 127 1.87 -19.88 -15.71
CA ILE A 127 1.14 -20.48 -16.84
C ILE A 127 1.85 -21.78 -17.21
N ASN A 128 1.19 -22.90 -16.99
CA ASN A 128 1.69 -24.21 -17.38
C ASN A 128 1.07 -24.62 -18.72
N THR A 129 1.88 -24.60 -19.78
CA THR A 129 1.46 -24.90 -21.16
C THR A 129 1.39 -26.39 -21.47
N VAL A 130 1.89 -27.26 -20.59
CA VAL A 130 1.79 -28.72 -20.74
C VAL A 130 0.44 -29.19 -20.19
N ASP A 131 0.05 -28.65 -19.05
CA ASP A 131 -1.16 -29.05 -18.33
C ASP A 131 -2.34 -28.11 -18.64
N ASN A 132 -2.10 -27.05 -19.42
CA ASN A 132 -3.05 -25.98 -19.75
C ASN A 132 -3.67 -25.31 -18.52
N SER A 133 -2.89 -25.15 -17.44
CA SER A 133 -3.35 -24.51 -16.22
C SER A 133 -2.73 -23.11 -16.05
N VAL A 134 -3.44 -22.26 -15.34
CA VAL A 134 -2.95 -20.99 -14.81
C VAL A 134 -3.07 -21.06 -13.30
N GLU A 135 -2.05 -20.64 -12.57
CA GLU A 135 -2.04 -20.59 -11.10
C GLU A 135 -1.64 -19.20 -10.62
N PHE A 136 -2.43 -18.61 -9.73
CA PHE A 136 -2.14 -17.36 -9.07
C PHE A 136 -1.20 -17.58 -7.88
N ILE A 137 0.03 -17.10 -8.02
CA ILE A 137 1.03 -17.11 -6.95
C ILE A 137 0.97 -15.75 -6.24
N SER A 138 0.25 -15.76 -5.11
CA SER A 138 0.16 -14.61 -4.20
C SER A 138 1.46 -14.40 -3.43
N ASN A 139 1.77 -13.14 -3.09
CA ASN A 139 2.87 -12.85 -2.19
C ASN A 139 2.48 -13.26 -0.76
N THR A 140 3.20 -14.23 -0.17
CA THR A 140 2.91 -14.70 1.18
C THR A 140 3.61 -13.82 2.21
N TYR A 141 2.91 -13.54 3.30
CA TYR A 141 3.47 -12.87 4.47
C TYR A 141 2.88 -13.49 5.72
N GLU A 142 3.67 -13.49 6.78
CA GLU A 142 3.25 -13.98 8.09
C GLU A 142 3.16 -12.79 9.05
N LEU A 143 2.01 -12.68 9.71
CA LEU A 143 1.79 -11.77 10.83
C LEU A 143 1.63 -12.60 12.09
N ALA A 144 1.91 -11.98 13.23
CA ALA A 144 1.61 -12.56 14.53
C ALA A 144 0.09 -12.75 14.71
N GLU A 145 -0.32 -13.68 15.58
CA GLU A 145 -1.74 -13.98 15.82
C GLU A 145 -2.50 -12.75 16.32
N GLU A 146 -1.85 -11.96 17.18
CA GLU A 146 -2.36 -10.72 17.73
C GLU A 146 -2.72 -9.71 16.64
N CYS A 147 -1.96 -9.68 15.54
CA CYS A 147 -2.26 -8.79 14.41
C CYS A 147 -3.58 -9.17 13.73
N TYR A 148 -3.86 -10.46 13.57
CA TYR A 148 -5.11 -10.93 12.98
C TYR A 148 -6.29 -10.64 13.92
N ILE A 149 -6.12 -10.90 15.22
CA ILE A 149 -7.12 -10.56 16.24
C ILE A 149 -7.43 -9.06 16.22
N ALA A 150 -6.40 -8.22 16.20
CA ALA A 150 -6.56 -6.76 16.13
C ALA A 150 -7.32 -6.34 14.86
N ILE A 151 -6.98 -6.89 13.68
CA ILE A 151 -7.70 -6.60 12.43
C ILE A 151 -9.18 -6.98 12.55
N GLU A 152 -9.49 -8.18 13.07
CA GLU A 152 -10.88 -8.65 13.19
C GLU A 152 -11.71 -7.81 14.15
N GLN A 153 -11.09 -7.27 15.21
CA GLN A 153 -11.77 -6.40 16.18
C GLN A 153 -12.02 -4.97 15.67
N THR A 154 -11.51 -4.60 14.50
CA THR A 154 -11.62 -3.24 13.94
C THR A 154 -12.68 -3.14 12.82
N PRO A 155 -13.16 -1.92 12.52
CA PRO A 155 -14.10 -1.70 11.42
C PRO A 155 -13.56 -2.18 10.07
N LEU A 156 -14.43 -2.70 9.23
CA LEU A 156 -14.09 -3.24 7.90
C LEU A 156 -13.29 -2.25 7.05
N TRP A 157 -13.66 -0.97 7.10
CA TRP A 157 -13.03 0.08 6.31
C TRP A 157 -11.57 0.39 6.71
N LEU A 158 -11.11 -0.09 7.87
CA LEU A 158 -9.72 0.05 8.34
C LEU A 158 -8.85 -1.17 8.09
N ARG A 159 -9.45 -2.36 7.91
CA ARG A 159 -8.73 -3.64 7.95
C ARG A 159 -7.58 -3.70 6.96
N GLU A 160 -7.79 -3.31 5.71
CA GLU A 160 -6.74 -3.36 4.67
C GLU A 160 -5.56 -2.43 4.99
N GLN A 161 -5.85 -1.22 5.46
CA GLN A 161 -4.82 -0.24 5.83
C GLN A 161 -4.00 -0.74 7.02
N LEU A 162 -4.68 -1.38 7.98
CA LEU A 162 -4.05 -1.96 9.15
C LEU A 162 -3.22 -3.20 8.79
N THR A 163 -3.69 -4.06 7.88
CA THR A 163 -2.91 -5.20 7.35
C THR A 163 -1.62 -4.71 6.70
N VAL A 164 -1.70 -3.70 5.81
CA VAL A 164 -0.50 -3.10 5.20
C VAL A 164 0.42 -2.54 6.28
N LYS A 165 -0.13 -1.85 7.28
CA LYS A 165 0.67 -1.30 8.38
C LYS A 165 1.40 -2.37 9.16
N PHE A 166 0.73 -3.43 9.58
CA PHE A 166 1.34 -4.51 10.34
C PHE A 166 2.44 -5.20 9.55
N ARG A 167 2.26 -5.42 8.25
CA ARG A 167 3.35 -5.92 7.39
C ARG A 167 4.58 -5.03 7.41
N VAL A 168 4.39 -3.71 7.35
CA VAL A 168 5.49 -2.74 7.45
C VAL A 168 6.15 -2.77 8.83
N LEU A 169 5.36 -2.86 9.90
CA LEU A 169 5.85 -2.87 11.29
C LEU A 169 6.50 -4.20 11.67
N GLN A 170 6.10 -5.31 11.05
CA GLN A 170 6.65 -6.65 11.27
C GLN A 170 8.15 -6.69 10.92
N ILE A 171 8.57 -5.97 9.88
CA ILE A 171 9.98 -5.80 9.49
C ILE A 171 10.82 -5.25 10.66
N TYR A 172 10.19 -4.44 11.52
CA TYR A 172 10.83 -3.81 12.68
C TYR A 172 10.52 -4.49 14.01
N LYS A 173 9.79 -5.62 14.00
CA LYS A 173 9.33 -6.34 15.21
C LYS A 173 8.53 -5.45 16.17
N LEU A 174 7.60 -4.67 15.61
CA LEU A 174 6.71 -3.80 16.37
C LEU A 174 5.22 -4.12 16.12
N ALA A 175 4.90 -5.06 15.23
CA ALA A 175 3.52 -5.30 14.83
C ALA A 175 2.67 -5.85 15.99
N ASP A 176 3.23 -6.76 16.77
CA ASP A 176 2.67 -7.30 18.02
C ASP A 176 2.36 -6.21 19.05
N ASP A 177 3.33 -5.33 19.34
CA ASP A 177 3.16 -4.23 20.28
C ASP A 177 1.96 -3.33 19.92
N TYR A 178 1.85 -2.95 18.63
CA TYR A 178 0.77 -2.07 18.17
C TYR A 178 -0.56 -2.81 17.97
N ALA A 179 -0.53 -4.11 17.68
CA ALA A 179 -1.72 -4.94 17.64
C ALA A 179 -2.34 -5.10 19.04
N GLN A 180 -1.50 -5.35 20.05
CA GLN A 180 -1.95 -5.45 21.43
C GLN A 180 -2.60 -4.14 21.90
N LEU A 181 -2.05 -2.99 21.50
CA LEU A 181 -2.62 -1.68 21.79
C LEU A 181 -4.06 -1.51 21.26
N ILE A 182 -4.36 -2.07 20.08
CA ILE A 182 -5.71 -2.05 19.50
C ILE A 182 -6.63 -3.02 20.23
N ILE A 183 -6.12 -4.20 20.60
CA ILE A 183 -6.89 -5.21 21.34
C ILE A 183 -7.31 -4.66 22.71
N ASP A 184 -6.37 -4.01 23.41
CA ASP A 184 -6.56 -3.50 24.77
C ASP A 184 -7.42 -2.22 24.83
N ALA A 185 -7.62 -1.53 23.71
CA ALA A 185 -8.47 -0.35 23.64
C ALA A 185 -9.95 -0.69 23.90
N ASP A 186 -10.66 0.23 24.57
CA ASP A 186 -12.11 0.15 24.75
C ASP A 186 -12.83 0.16 23.38
N GLU A 187 -13.93 -0.59 23.27
CA GLU A 187 -14.70 -0.72 22.01
C GLU A 187 -15.17 0.64 21.48
N LYS A 188 -15.41 1.62 22.36
CA LYS A 188 -15.81 3.00 21.99
C LYS A 188 -14.74 3.82 21.31
N ILE A 189 -13.46 3.49 21.48
CA ILE A 189 -12.34 4.27 20.92
C ILE A 189 -11.47 3.43 19.97
N LYS A 190 -11.89 2.20 19.71
CA LYS A 190 -11.08 1.17 19.05
C LYS A 190 -10.79 1.54 17.60
N ASP A 191 -11.76 2.12 16.92
CA ASP A 191 -11.64 2.65 15.57
C ASP A 191 -10.69 3.85 15.51
N GLU A 192 -10.69 4.78 16.48
CA GLU A 192 -9.69 5.85 16.52
C GLU A 192 -8.28 5.33 16.78
N VAL A 193 -8.11 4.38 17.71
CA VAL A 193 -6.79 3.77 17.99
C VAL A 193 -6.28 3.02 16.75
N ALA A 194 -7.14 2.21 16.12
CA ALA A 194 -6.79 1.49 14.90
C ALA A 194 -6.49 2.44 13.74
N PHE A 195 -7.26 3.51 13.57
CA PHE A 195 -7.01 4.53 12.56
C PHE A 195 -5.64 5.17 12.76
N GLN A 196 -5.29 5.54 13.99
CA GLN A 196 -3.99 6.12 14.31
C GLN A 196 -2.84 5.16 13.98
N VAL A 197 -2.92 3.89 14.39
CA VAL A 197 -1.89 2.90 14.05
C VAL A 197 -1.75 2.76 12.53
N ALA A 198 -2.88 2.65 11.81
CA ALA A 198 -2.90 2.51 10.36
C ALA A 198 -2.34 3.74 9.60
N ASN A 199 -2.50 4.96 10.14
CA ASN A 199 -2.22 6.19 9.40
C ASN A 199 -1.02 7.00 9.90
N ILE A 200 -0.56 6.81 11.14
CA ILE A 200 0.71 7.40 11.60
C ILE A 200 1.85 6.84 10.74
N SER A 201 2.78 7.71 10.36
CA SER A 201 3.90 7.33 9.50
C SER A 201 4.75 6.25 10.15
N LYS A 202 5.30 5.34 9.34
CA LYS A 202 6.21 4.29 9.84
C LYS A 202 7.41 4.90 10.56
N GLN A 203 7.88 6.06 10.12
CA GLN A 203 8.99 6.78 10.75
C GLN A 203 8.63 7.25 12.16
N GLU A 204 7.40 7.73 12.40
CA GLU A 204 6.98 8.07 13.77
C GLU A 204 6.85 6.80 14.62
N LEU A 205 6.16 5.76 14.15
CA LEU A 205 5.98 4.54 14.94
C LEU A 205 7.29 3.79 15.24
N TYR A 206 8.27 3.86 14.34
CA TYR A 206 9.56 3.18 14.47
C TYR A 206 10.69 4.08 15.00
N LEU A 207 10.91 5.29 14.47
CA LEU A 207 12.09 6.10 14.84
C LEU A 207 11.85 7.00 16.06
N ASN A 208 10.59 7.29 16.40
CA ASN A 208 10.29 8.13 17.55
C ASN A 208 10.41 7.32 18.85
N ILE A 209 11.57 7.44 19.50
CA ILE A 209 11.86 6.75 20.77
C ILE A 209 10.84 7.11 21.85
N GLN A 210 10.40 8.37 21.92
CA GLN A 210 9.46 8.83 22.94
C GLN A 210 8.11 8.12 22.78
N LEU A 211 7.57 8.07 21.57
CA LEU A 211 6.34 7.35 21.29
C LEU A 211 6.48 5.84 21.52
N ARG A 212 7.61 5.22 21.15
CA ARG A 212 7.81 3.77 21.37
C ARG A 212 7.88 3.39 22.85
N ASN A 213 8.36 4.29 23.70
CA ASN A 213 8.44 4.08 25.14
C ASN A 213 7.10 4.35 25.85
N ASP A 214 6.17 5.03 25.19
CA ASP A 214 4.85 5.43 25.71
C ASP A 214 3.81 5.31 24.58
N LYS A 215 3.56 4.06 24.17
CA LYS A 215 2.66 3.76 23.04
C LYS A 215 1.21 4.01 23.41
N GLU A 216 0.90 3.89 24.70
CA GLU A 216 -0.36 4.20 25.36
C GLU A 216 -0.80 5.64 25.11
N LEU A 217 0.11 6.54 24.69
CA LEU A 217 -0.24 7.86 24.17
C LEU A 217 -1.27 7.81 23.02
N ILE A 218 -1.26 6.77 22.18
CA ILE A 218 -2.24 6.61 21.09
C ILE A 218 -3.65 6.38 21.67
N ILE A 219 -3.77 5.57 22.73
CA ILE A 219 -5.03 5.35 23.45
C ILE A 219 -5.46 6.64 24.13
N ARG A 220 -4.56 7.26 24.91
CA ARG A 220 -4.84 8.52 25.60
C ARG A 220 -5.30 9.60 24.64
N ASN A 221 -4.69 9.72 23.45
CA ASN A 221 -5.11 10.67 22.43
C ASN A 221 -6.57 10.48 22.02
N ALA A 222 -7.04 9.23 21.89
CA ALA A 222 -8.44 8.94 21.57
C ALA A 222 -9.36 9.21 22.77
N GLU A 223 -9.01 8.75 23.98
CA GLU A 223 -9.77 9.00 25.21
C GLU A 223 -9.99 10.51 25.47
N MET A 224 -8.98 11.32 25.16
CA MET A 224 -9.05 12.77 25.31
C MET A 224 -10.13 13.42 24.44
N ILE A 225 -10.47 12.84 23.29
CA ILE A 225 -11.54 13.35 22.42
C ILE A 225 -12.87 13.24 23.16
N TYR A 226 -13.16 12.05 23.69
CA TYR A 226 -14.39 11.77 24.44
C TYR A 226 -14.46 12.55 25.76
N LYS A 227 -13.34 12.65 26.49
CA LYS A 227 -13.27 13.43 27.74
C LYS A 227 -13.56 14.91 27.52
N THR A 228 -13.14 15.44 26.36
CA THR A 228 -13.27 16.86 26.03
C THR A 228 -14.62 17.20 25.42
N ALA A 229 -15.22 16.26 24.67
CA ALA A 229 -16.44 16.48 23.91
C ALA A 229 -17.59 17.05 24.75
N ASP A 230 -17.83 16.49 25.95
CA ASP A 230 -18.92 16.91 26.84
C ASP A 230 -18.81 18.36 27.35
N SER A 231 -17.59 18.90 27.35
CA SER A 231 -17.33 20.26 27.83
C SER A 231 -17.48 21.33 26.73
N LEU A 232 -17.63 20.92 25.47
CA LEU A 232 -17.72 21.84 24.34
C LEU A 232 -19.17 22.00 23.89
N HIS A 233 -19.74 23.19 24.08
CA HIS A 233 -21.15 23.46 23.73
C HIS A 233 -21.43 23.57 22.21
N TYR A 234 -20.38 23.64 21.38
CA TYR A 234 -20.49 23.90 19.94
C TYR A 234 -20.16 22.67 19.08
N VAL A 235 -19.75 21.55 19.68
CA VAL A 235 -19.46 20.29 18.98
C VAL A 235 -20.10 19.12 19.73
N LYS A 236 -20.50 18.08 18.99
CA LYS A 236 -20.98 16.82 19.57
C LYS A 236 -20.41 15.65 18.79
N LEU A 237 -20.04 14.58 19.48
CA LEU A 237 -19.71 13.30 18.85
C LEU A 237 -21.00 12.62 18.35
N VAL A 238 -20.90 11.98 17.20
CA VAL A 238 -21.98 11.21 16.59
C VAL A 238 -21.41 9.86 16.16
N GLU A 239 -21.94 8.81 16.77
CA GLU A 239 -21.61 7.42 16.47
C GLU A 239 -22.51 6.90 15.34
N HIS A 240 -21.91 6.20 14.39
CA HIS A 240 -22.59 5.59 13.24
C HIS A 240 -22.28 4.11 13.14
N GLY A 241 -23.13 3.39 12.41
CA GLY A 241 -22.97 1.96 12.14
C GLY A 241 -23.21 1.08 13.36
N ASP A 242 -22.77 -0.17 13.25
CA ASP A 242 -22.96 -1.18 14.30
C ASP A 242 -21.71 -2.06 14.51
N TYR A 243 -21.51 -2.46 15.77
CA TYR A 243 -20.34 -3.21 16.20
C TYR A 243 -20.36 -4.67 15.74
N GLU A 244 -21.53 -5.27 15.49
CA GLU A 244 -21.66 -6.62 14.95
C GLU A 244 -21.36 -6.65 13.45
N SER A 245 -21.89 -5.70 12.67
CA SER A 245 -21.59 -5.56 11.23
C SER A 245 -20.19 -5.00 10.94
N LYS A 246 -19.49 -4.47 11.95
CA LYS A 246 -18.15 -3.87 11.83
C LYS A 246 -18.10 -2.72 10.82
N ASP A 247 -19.21 -2.02 10.61
CA ASP A 247 -19.33 -0.83 9.76
C ASP A 247 -19.36 0.47 10.57
N TYR A 248 -19.12 0.38 11.88
CA TYR A 248 -19.13 1.53 12.79
C TYR A 248 -17.99 2.53 12.53
N TYR A 249 -18.28 3.79 12.85
CA TYR A 249 -17.34 4.91 12.84
C TYR A 249 -17.89 6.10 13.61
N THR A 250 -17.00 7.01 14.02
CA THR A 250 -17.36 8.23 14.73
C THR A 250 -17.19 9.46 13.84
N THR A 251 -18.02 10.47 14.08
CA THR A 251 -17.94 11.80 13.47
C THR A 251 -18.23 12.89 14.50
N THR A 252 -18.12 14.15 14.08
CA THR A 252 -18.52 15.30 14.88
C THR A 252 -19.54 16.16 14.15
N THR A 253 -20.50 16.70 14.89
CA THR A 253 -21.37 17.79 14.41
C THR A 253 -20.95 19.10 15.04
N TYR A 254 -20.97 20.19 14.27
CA TYR A 254 -20.58 21.53 14.69
C TYR A 254 -21.73 22.50 14.56
N ARG A 255 -21.76 23.47 15.48
CA ARG A 255 -22.68 24.60 15.42
C ARG A 255 -22.10 25.67 14.48
N VAL A 256 -22.77 25.91 13.36
CA VAL A 256 -22.38 26.90 12.33
C VAL A 256 -23.48 27.94 12.20
N ILE A 257 -23.12 29.20 11.94
CA ILE A 257 -24.10 30.26 11.65
C ILE A 257 -24.62 30.07 10.23
N ASP A 258 -25.91 29.89 10.09
CA ASP A 258 -26.60 29.93 8.81
C ASP A 258 -26.71 31.39 8.34
N THR A 259 -26.06 31.69 7.22
CA THR A 259 -26.01 33.04 6.65
C THR A 259 -27.35 33.54 6.15
N LEU A 260 -28.32 32.64 5.90
CA LEU A 260 -29.66 33.00 5.43
C LEU A 260 -30.60 33.36 6.58
N THR A 261 -30.54 32.62 7.69
CA THR A 261 -31.44 32.80 8.84
C THR A 261 -30.83 33.60 9.98
N SER A 262 -29.50 33.80 9.97
CA SER A 262 -28.72 34.36 11.09
C SER A 262 -28.89 33.56 12.40
N ASP A 263 -29.40 32.34 12.32
CA ASP A 263 -29.45 31.39 13.43
C ASP A 263 -28.33 30.35 13.26
N THR A 264 -28.17 29.51 14.27
CA THR A 264 -27.18 28.44 14.25
C THR A 264 -27.80 27.10 13.87
N ILE A 265 -27.12 26.37 12.99
CA ILE A 265 -27.48 25.01 12.58
C ILE A 265 -26.37 24.03 12.98
N TRP A 266 -26.72 22.75 13.10
CA TRP A 266 -25.75 21.67 13.29
C TRP A 266 -25.35 21.10 11.93
N VAL A 267 -24.05 21.06 11.66
CA VAL A 267 -23.48 20.51 10.43
C VAL A 267 -22.52 19.39 10.81
N GLU A 268 -22.74 18.21 10.26
CA GLU A 268 -21.87 17.06 10.47
C GLU A 268 -20.61 17.16 9.61
N ALA A 269 -19.45 16.91 10.21
CA ALA A 269 -18.20 16.77 9.48
C ALA A 269 -18.13 15.37 8.83
N PRO A 270 -17.66 15.28 7.58
CA PRO A 270 -17.42 13.99 6.95
C PRO A 270 -16.48 13.11 7.79
N ARG A 271 -16.70 11.80 7.79
CA ARG A 271 -15.86 10.80 8.48
C ARG A 271 -14.37 11.06 8.29
N ASP A 272 -13.92 11.17 7.05
CA ASP A 272 -12.50 11.35 6.76
C ASP A 272 -11.94 12.65 7.37
N ILE A 273 -12.75 13.71 7.49
CA ILE A 273 -12.34 14.95 8.17
C ILE A 273 -12.17 14.72 9.67
N TYR A 274 -13.10 14.00 10.31
CA TYR A 274 -12.99 13.63 11.72
C TYR A 274 -11.68 12.88 11.99
N TYR A 275 -11.42 11.78 11.28
CA TYR A 275 -10.24 10.97 11.57
C TYR A 275 -8.92 11.68 11.23
N TRP A 276 -8.83 12.40 10.10
CA TRP A 276 -7.58 13.04 9.70
C TRP A 276 -7.24 14.32 10.49
N TYR A 277 -8.24 15.09 10.92
CA TYR A 277 -8.00 16.39 11.55
C TYR A 277 -8.28 16.41 13.05
N ILE A 278 -9.08 15.48 13.56
CA ILE A 278 -9.42 15.41 14.99
C ILE A 278 -8.73 14.24 15.64
N VAL A 279 -8.78 13.05 15.04
CA VAL A 279 -8.19 11.84 15.65
C VAL A 279 -6.68 11.80 15.47
N HIS A 280 -6.18 12.03 14.25
CA HIS A 280 -4.76 11.91 13.94
C HIS A 280 -3.92 12.89 14.80
N PRO A 281 -2.94 12.39 15.59
CA PRO A 281 -2.26 13.20 16.61
C PRO A 281 -1.21 14.17 16.07
N LYS A 282 -1.07 14.26 14.74
CA LYS A 282 -0.05 15.05 14.06
C LYS A 282 -0.66 15.79 12.86
N LEU A 283 -0.44 17.10 12.78
CA LEU A 283 -0.95 17.93 11.69
C LEU A 283 0.16 18.30 10.68
N ARG A 284 1.40 18.50 11.13
CA ARG A 284 2.51 18.88 10.23
C ARG A 284 3.88 18.41 10.72
N GLN A 285 4.63 19.26 11.43
CA GLN A 285 6.02 19.02 11.83
C GLN A 285 6.15 18.54 13.28
N GLU A 286 5.04 18.44 14.01
CA GLU A 286 5.04 18.04 15.40
C GLU A 286 5.50 16.59 15.54
N LYS A 287 6.37 16.31 16.49
CA LYS A 287 6.62 14.93 16.92
C LYS A 287 5.48 14.50 17.84
N ILE A 288 5.05 13.26 17.71
CA ILE A 288 4.07 12.68 18.63
C ILE A 288 4.85 12.28 19.88
N ARG A 289 4.62 12.95 21.00
CA ARG A 289 5.31 12.70 22.27
C ARG A 289 4.42 13.08 23.44
N ALA A 290 4.52 12.31 24.51
CA ALA A 290 3.75 12.53 25.73
C ALA A 290 4.25 13.77 26.49
N THR A 291 5.55 14.07 26.38
CA THR A 291 6.16 15.23 26.98
C THR A 291 7.06 15.96 25.99
N ASP A 292 7.06 17.29 26.06
CA ASP A 292 7.99 18.13 25.28
C ASP A 292 9.41 18.06 25.88
N ASP A 293 10.41 18.37 25.05
CA ASP A 293 11.78 18.50 25.52
C ASP A 293 11.94 19.88 26.19
N THR A 294 11.92 19.89 27.52
CA THR A 294 12.06 21.10 28.34
C THR A 294 13.41 21.80 28.15
N THR A 295 14.40 21.13 27.57
CA THR A 295 15.72 21.71 27.26
C THR A 295 15.76 22.36 25.87
N SER A 296 14.73 22.17 25.05
CA SER A 296 14.63 22.73 23.72
C SER A 296 14.04 24.14 23.75
N GLU A 297 14.69 25.09 23.09
CA GLU A 297 14.12 26.42 22.80
C GLU A 297 12.91 26.36 21.85
N GLN A 298 12.69 25.20 21.21
CA GLN A 298 11.56 24.95 20.32
C GLN A 298 10.39 24.25 21.01
N GLN A 299 10.43 24.07 22.34
CA GLN A 299 9.30 23.50 23.07
C GLN A 299 8.04 24.34 22.87
N ARG A 300 6.90 23.66 22.76
CA ARG A 300 5.57 24.26 22.51
C ARG A 300 4.56 23.87 23.57
N THR A 301 4.81 22.81 24.33
CA THR A 301 3.81 22.26 25.27
C THR A 301 4.38 21.98 26.67
N TYR A 302 5.59 22.47 26.97
CA TYR A 302 6.15 22.54 28.33
C TYR A 302 6.06 21.25 29.16
N ASP A 303 6.59 20.15 28.62
CA ASP A 303 6.55 18.80 29.22
C ASP A 303 5.17 18.10 29.19
N TYR A 304 4.17 18.66 28.51
CA TYR A 304 2.84 18.04 28.37
C TYR A 304 2.55 17.57 26.94
N PHE A 305 1.64 16.61 26.82
CA PHE A 305 1.04 16.24 25.55
C PHE A 305 0.20 17.41 25.04
N TRP A 306 0.21 17.67 23.73
CA TRP A 306 -0.37 18.89 23.18
C TRP A 306 -1.87 19.06 23.48
N ARG A 307 -2.66 17.98 23.41
CA ARG A 307 -4.08 18.07 23.78
C ARG A 307 -4.26 18.39 25.25
N ASP A 308 -3.49 17.76 26.13
CA ASP A 308 -3.56 18.01 27.57
C ASP A 308 -3.16 19.45 27.88
N TYR A 309 -2.10 19.94 27.23
CA TYR A 309 -1.64 21.31 27.34
C TYR A 309 -2.73 22.32 26.98
N TYR A 310 -3.35 22.19 25.79
CA TYR A 310 -4.39 23.12 25.35
C TYR A 310 -5.70 23.00 26.14
N TRP A 311 -6.03 21.79 26.62
CA TRP A 311 -7.30 21.56 27.29
C TRP A 311 -7.28 21.91 28.78
N SER A 312 -6.23 21.49 29.48
CA SER A 312 -6.16 21.62 30.94
C SER A 312 -5.42 22.85 31.43
N ASN A 313 -4.71 23.56 30.53
CA ASN A 313 -3.78 24.64 30.88
C ASN A 313 -2.93 24.29 32.13
N PRO A 314 -2.16 23.19 32.07
CA PRO A 314 -1.53 22.62 33.26
C PRO A 314 -0.41 23.51 33.82
N ASN A 315 0.06 24.50 33.05
CA ASN A 315 0.99 25.51 33.51
C ASN A 315 0.55 26.91 33.07
N ALA A 316 -0.13 27.61 33.97
CA ALA A 316 -0.65 28.96 33.73
C ALA A 316 0.45 30.01 33.51
N GLU A 317 1.70 29.77 33.90
CA GLU A 317 2.82 30.71 33.68
C GLU A 317 3.12 30.95 32.19
N TYR A 318 2.68 30.03 31.32
CA TYR A 318 2.86 30.10 29.88
C TYR A 318 1.56 30.41 29.12
N ASP A 319 0.52 30.85 29.84
CA ASP A 319 -0.73 31.26 29.23
C ASP A 319 -0.56 32.63 28.54
N SER A 320 -0.64 32.63 27.20
CA SER A 320 -0.48 33.82 26.37
C SER A 320 -1.56 34.91 26.56
N LEU A 321 -2.57 34.65 27.39
CA LEU A 321 -3.69 35.56 27.65
C LEU A 321 -3.35 36.75 28.59
N GLU A 322 -2.21 36.73 29.31
CA GLU A 322 -1.80 37.91 30.11
C GLU A 322 -1.15 39.05 29.28
N ASN A 323 -0.80 38.82 28.00
CA ASN A 323 -0.10 39.82 27.19
C ASN A 323 -0.99 40.62 26.21
N HIS A 324 -2.31 40.57 26.33
CA HIS A 324 -3.24 41.36 25.49
C HIS A 324 -4.08 42.36 26.30
N GLN A 325 -3.46 43.09 27.23
CA GLN A 325 -3.93 44.42 27.60
C GLN A 325 -3.20 45.47 26.75
N VAL A 326 -3.76 45.80 25.59
CA VAL A 326 -3.48 47.05 24.86
C VAL A 326 -4.77 47.66 24.40
#